data_AF-A0A6A3T4L4-F1
#
_entry.id   AF-A0A6A3T4L4-F1
#
_cell.length_a   1.000
_cell.length_b   1.000
_cell.length_c   1.000
_cell.angle_alpha   90.00
_cell.angle_beta   90.00
_cell.angle_gamma   90.00
#
_symmetry.space_group_name_H-M   'P 1'
#
loop_
_entity.id
_entity.type
_entity.pdbx_description
1 polymer ?
#
loop_
_entity_poly.entity_id
_entity_poly.type
_entity_poly.pdbx_seq_one_letter_code
_entity_poly.pdbx_strand_id
1 'polypeptide(L)' 'MAFFEEQEVSVMDWPARSPNLNPIENLWTIMARKVYPNDRQYSNVGELTTAISAAWSSIEQATLVMLMSQCLDAALK' A
#
# COMPACT_ATOMS: atom_id res chain seq x y z
N MET A 1 9.72 0.79 -22.47
CA MET A 1 8.78 1.84 -22.03
C MET A 1 7.56 1.97 -22.94
N ALA A 2 7.58 1.39 -24.16
CA ALA A 2 6.45 1.35 -25.10
C ALA A 2 5.07 1.10 -24.45
N PHE A 3 4.93 0.09 -23.58
CA PHE A 3 3.65 -0.15 -22.89
C PHE A 3 3.17 1.06 -22.07
N PHE A 4 4.03 1.69 -21.27
CA PHE A 4 3.63 2.85 -20.45
C PHE A 4 3.34 4.09 -21.30
N GLU A 5 4.12 4.29 -22.35
CA GLU A 5 3.90 5.37 -23.32
C GLU A 5 2.58 5.20 -24.07
N GLU A 6 2.25 3.98 -24.53
CA GLU A 6 0.97 3.64 -25.17
C GLU A 6 -0.23 3.79 -24.24
N GLN A 7 -0.04 3.59 -22.93
CA GLN A 7 -1.09 3.77 -21.92
C GLN A 7 -1.12 5.19 -21.33
N GLU A 8 -0.30 6.11 -21.86
CA GLU A 8 -0.18 7.50 -21.36
C GLU A 8 0.18 7.59 -19.87
N VAL A 9 0.91 6.60 -19.36
CA VAL A 9 1.35 6.54 -17.96
C VAL A 9 2.76 7.14 -17.83
N SER A 10 2.86 8.26 -17.11
CA SER A 10 4.15 8.82 -16.73
C SER A 10 4.81 7.99 -15.64
N VAL A 11 6.01 7.48 -15.92
CA VAL A 11 6.81 6.71 -14.95
C VAL A 11 7.69 7.68 -14.16
N MET A 12 7.58 7.67 -12.84
CA MET A 12 8.41 8.49 -11.96
C MET A 12 9.82 7.90 -11.84
N ASP A 13 10.83 8.76 -11.92
CA ASP A 13 12.21 8.38 -11.60
C ASP A 13 12.34 8.07 -10.11
N TRP A 14 12.60 6.80 -9.78
CA TRP A 14 12.67 6.33 -8.39
C TRP A 14 14.08 5.91 -8.00
N PRO A 15 14.64 6.41 -6.87
CA PRO A 15 15.95 5.99 -6.41
C PRO A 15 15.95 4.53 -5.95
N ALA A 16 17.02 3.80 -6.30
CA ALA A 16 17.20 2.44 -5.84
C ALA A 16 17.34 2.39 -4.30
N ARG A 17 16.72 1.37 -3.67
CA ARG A 17 16.76 1.12 -2.21
C ARG A 17 16.12 2.23 -1.36
N SER A 18 15.07 2.88 -1.85
CA SER A 18 14.30 3.88 -1.09
C SER A 18 12.87 3.39 -0.76
N PRO A 19 12.72 2.37 0.11
CA PRO A 19 11.39 1.90 0.53
C PRO A 19 10.65 2.93 1.39
N ASN A 20 11.39 3.81 2.07
CA ASN A 20 10.84 4.90 2.89
C ASN A 20 10.06 5.94 2.07
N LEU A 21 10.29 5.99 0.76
CA LEU A 21 9.56 6.88 -0.13
C LEU A 21 8.28 6.23 -0.66
N ASN A 22 8.10 4.91 -0.50
CA ASN A 22 6.99 4.19 -1.12
C ASN A 22 5.79 4.09 -0.15
N PRO A 23 4.67 4.79 -0.40
CA PRO A 23 3.51 4.81 0.50
C PRO A 23 2.88 3.42 0.68
N ILE A 24 3.10 2.49 -0.27
CA ILE A 24 2.54 1.15 -0.18
C ILE A 24 3.10 0.34 0.99
N GLU A 25 4.34 0.59 1.42
CA GLU A 25 4.95 -0.14 2.56
C GLU A 25 4.22 0.16 3.87
N ASN A 26 3.85 1.43 4.07
CA ASN A 26 3.05 1.86 5.21
C ASN A 26 1.63 1.29 5.15
N LEU A 27 1.04 1.27 3.96
CA LEU A 27 -0.27 0.68 3.73
C LEU A 27 -0.28 -0.84 4.02
N TRP A 28 0.74 -1.58 3.59
CA TRP A 28 0.90 -3.00 3.91
C TRP A 28 0.96 -3.24 5.42
N THR A 29 1.66 -2.39 6.16
CA THR A 29 1.71 -2.46 7.62
C THR A 29 0.33 -2.27 8.26
N ILE A 30 -0.46 -1.31 7.78
CA ILE A 30 -1.83 -1.08 8.27
C ILE A 30 -2.73 -2.27 7.95
N MET A 31 -2.66 -2.77 6.72
CA MET A 31 -3.43 -3.94 6.29
C MET A 31 -3.08 -5.18 7.11
N ALA A 32 -1.79 -5.48 7.31
CA ALA A 32 -1.35 -6.62 8.10
C ALA A 32 -1.90 -6.56 9.54
N ARG A 33 -1.88 -5.40 10.18
CA ARG A 33 -2.46 -5.21 11.53
C ARG A 33 -3.98 -5.45 11.57
N LYS A 34 -4.70 -5.07 10.52
CA LYS A 34 -6.15 -5.29 10.41
C LYS A 34 -6.51 -6.74 10.08
N VAL A 35 -5.69 -7.41 9.27
CA VAL A 35 -5.88 -8.82 8.88
C VAL A 35 -5.50 -9.75 10.03
N TYR A 36 -4.45 -9.47 10.79
CA TYR A 36 -3.95 -10.36 11.85
C TYR A 36 -4.13 -9.76 13.26
N PRO A 37 -5.35 -9.36 13.68
CA PRO A 37 -5.54 -8.82 15.03
C PRO A 37 -5.34 -9.93 16.06
N ASN A 38 -4.64 -9.63 17.16
CA ASN A 38 -4.35 -10.59 18.24
C ASN A 38 -3.78 -11.93 17.73
N ASP A 39 -2.88 -11.87 16.75
CA ASP A 39 -2.23 -13.03 16.13
C ASP A 39 -3.17 -14.05 15.49
N ARG A 40 -4.37 -13.60 15.08
CA ARG A 40 -5.36 -14.43 14.36
C ARG A 40 -4.70 -15.20 13.21
N GLN A 41 -4.98 -16.50 13.09
CA GLN A 41 -4.54 -17.32 11.96
C GLN A 41 -5.72 -17.70 11.07
N TYR A 42 -5.41 -18.14 9.85
CA TYR A 42 -6.39 -18.56 8.84
C TYR A 42 -6.14 -19.99 8.41
N SER A 43 -7.20 -20.76 8.20
CA SER A 43 -7.08 -22.20 7.90
C SER A 43 -6.97 -22.49 6.41
N ASN A 44 -7.36 -21.53 5.57
CA ASN A 44 -7.32 -21.66 4.11
C ASN A 44 -7.21 -20.29 3.43
N VAL A 45 -6.87 -20.33 2.13
CA VAL A 45 -6.72 -19.14 1.28
C VAL A 45 -8.02 -18.34 1.21
N GLY A 46 -9.18 -18.99 1.14
CA GLY A 46 -10.47 -18.31 1.03
C GLY A 46 -10.76 -17.40 2.23
N GLU A 47 -10.58 -17.90 3.44
CA GLU A 47 -10.75 -17.11 4.66
C GLU A 47 -9.79 -15.91 4.73
N LEU A 48 -8.52 -16.15 4.37
CA LEU A 48 -7.51 -15.08 4.33
C LEU A 48 -7.88 -14.02 3.27
N THR A 49 -8.30 -14.44 2.07
CA THR A 49 -8.75 -13.52 1.02
C THR A 49 -9.93 -12.68 1.48
N THR A 50 -10.94 -13.28 2.11
CA THR A 50 -12.09 -12.53 2.66
C THR A 50 -11.64 -11.51 3.70
N ALA A 51 -10.72 -11.87 4.59
CA ALA A 51 -10.20 -10.95 5.58
C ALA A 51 -9.37 -9.81 4.98
N ILE A 52 -8.55 -10.08 3.97
CA ILE A 52 -7.79 -9.06 3.24
C ILE A 52 -8.74 -8.07 2.57
N SER A 53 -9.78 -8.56 1.89
CA SER A 53 -10.78 -7.70 1.25
C SER A 53 -11.53 -6.84 2.27
N ALA A 54 -11.95 -7.43 3.40
CA ALA A 54 -12.60 -6.69 4.48
C ALA A 54 -11.67 -5.63 5.11
N ALA A 55 -10.40 -5.97 5.33
CA ALA A 55 -9.40 -5.03 5.83
C ALA A 55 -9.22 -3.86 4.87
N TRP A 56 -9.07 -4.12 3.57
CA TRP A 56 -8.98 -3.09 2.53
C TRP A 56 -10.21 -2.18 2.52
N SER A 57 -11.41 -2.74 2.48
CA SER A 57 -12.66 -1.97 2.49
C SER A 57 -12.86 -1.13 3.75
N SER A 58 -12.18 -1.46 4.85
CA SER A 58 -12.23 -0.69 6.11
C SER A 58 -11.22 0.46 6.19
N ILE A 59 -10.36 0.63 5.18
CA ILE A 59 -9.38 1.73 5.16
C ILE A 59 -10.08 2.97 4.58
N GLU A 60 -10.10 4.03 5.38
CA GLU A 60 -10.66 5.31 4.95
C GLU A 60 -9.78 5.97 3.89
N GLN A 61 -10.40 6.62 2.90
CA GLN A 61 -9.68 7.37 1.86
C GLN A 61 -8.73 8.43 2.46
N ALA A 62 -9.11 9.05 3.58
CA ALA A 62 -8.27 10.01 4.29
C ALA A 62 -6.93 9.41 4.75
N THR A 63 -6.92 8.12 5.14
CA THR A 63 -5.68 7.40 5.49
C THR A 63 -4.77 7.29 4.27
N LEU A 64 -5.32 6.96 3.09
CA LEU A 64 -4.55 6.85 1.86
C LEU A 64 -3.93 8.20 1.45
N VAL A 65 -4.71 9.28 1.52
CA VAL A 65 -4.23 10.64 1.23
C VAL A 65 -3.09 11.04 2.18
N MET A 66 -3.25 10.77 3.48
CA MET A 66 -2.21 11.05 4.48
C MET A 66 -0.89 10.31 4.16
N LEU A 67 -0.96 9.03 3.82
CA LEU A 67 0.22 8.23 3.47
C LEU A 67 0.94 8.78 2.23
N MET A 68 0.20 9.24 1.23
CA MET A 68 0.77 9.87 0.04
C MET A 68 1.47 11.19 0.37
N SER A 69 0.85 12.04 1.19
CA SER A 69 1.45 13.32 1.61
C SER A 69 2.76 13.13 2.39
N GLN A 70 2.82 12.14 3.28
CA GLN A 70 4.04 11.84 4.05
C GLN A 70 5.22 11.44 3.16
N CYS A 71 4.97 10.73 2.06
CA CYS A 71 6.02 10.34 1.13
C CYS A 71 6.54 11.52 0.31
N LEU A 72 5.65 12.46 -0.07
CA LEU A 72 6.04 13.71 -0.71
C LEU A 72 6.91 14.57 0.21
N ASP A 73 6.53 14.71 1.49
CA ASP A 73 7.32 15.46 2.47
C ASP A 73 8.69 14.82 2.75
N ALA A 74 8.77 13.49 2.69
CA ALA A 74 10.03 12.75 2.84
C ALA A 74 10.93 12.85 1.59
N ALA A 75 10.36 13.08 0.40
CA ALA A 75 11.11 13.26 -0.83
C ALA A 75 11.64 14.70 -1.04
N LEU A 76 11.06 15.68 -0.33
CA LEU A 76 11.41 17.10 -0.43
C LEU A 76 12.40 17.58 0.66
N LYS A 77 12.86 16.68 1.53
CA LYS A 77 13.91 16.91 2.53
C LYS A 77 15.22 16.25 2.12
#